data_AF-A0A9D1JW23-F1
#
_entry.id   AF-A0A9D1JW23-F1
#
_cell.length_a   1.000
_cell.length_b   1.000
_cell.length_c   1.000
_cell.angle_alpha   90.00
_cell.angle_beta   90.00
_cell.angle_gamma   90.00
#
_symmetry.space_group_name_H-M   'P 1'
#
loop_
_entity.id
_entity.type
_entity.pdbx_description
1 polymer ?
#
loop_
_entity_poly.entity_id
_entity_poly.type
_entity_poly.pdbx_seq_one_letter_code
_entity_poly.pdbx_strand_id
1 'polypeptide(L)'
;MRFGNKGPKACQFSCIGFGNCVRACQFDAMHIENGVAVVDREKCTSCMACAAACPKQIIQKVPYEQRVLVGCRSNDKGAQTRKLCDAGCIGCMKCQRECPHEAIKVVNNLATIDYAKCTGCGHCAEVCPRHIIHPQKIYVQDE
;
A
#
# COMPACT_ATOMS: atom_id res chain seq x y z
N MET A 1 -2.26 1.38 -9.80
CA MET A 1 -2.00 1.05 -8.37
C MET A 1 -1.03 2.06 -7.78
N ARG A 2 -1.34 2.69 -6.64
CA ARG A 2 -0.44 3.60 -5.93
C ARG A 2 0.32 2.86 -4.83
N PHE A 3 1.64 2.96 -4.84
CA PHE A 3 2.48 2.40 -3.78
C PHE A 3 2.83 3.49 -2.77
N GLY A 4 2.09 3.51 -1.67
CA GLY A 4 2.30 4.43 -0.55
C GLY A 4 1.54 5.74 -0.69
N ASN A 5 0.93 6.19 0.41
CA ASN A 5 0.45 7.57 0.53
C ASN A 5 1.64 8.53 0.64
N LYS A 6 1.39 9.84 0.46
CA LYS A 6 2.31 10.95 0.82
C LYS A 6 2.62 10.90 2.31
N GLY A 7 3.50 9.97 2.68
CA GLY A 7 3.97 9.82 4.03
C GLY A 7 5.03 10.88 4.33
N PRO A 8 5.37 11.06 5.60
CA PRO A 8 6.46 11.94 6.01
C PRO A 8 7.74 11.53 5.28
N LYS A 9 8.53 12.49 4.77
CA LYS A 9 9.80 12.20 4.09
C LYS A 9 10.78 11.40 4.96
N ALA A 10 10.65 11.54 6.28
CA ALA A 10 11.43 10.80 7.28
C ALA A 10 11.01 9.32 7.40
N CYS A 11 9.85 8.92 6.88
CA CYS A 11 9.42 7.53 6.83
C CYS A 11 10.27 6.73 5.83
N GLN A 12 10.88 5.65 6.32
CA GLN A 12 11.63 4.72 5.47
C GLN A 12 10.74 3.91 4.52
N PHE A 13 9.43 3.91 4.75
CA PHE A 13 8.45 3.10 4.03
C PHE A 13 7.50 3.92 3.15
N SER A 14 7.84 5.17 2.85
CA SER A 14 7.03 6.05 1.99
C SER A 14 7.70 6.31 0.64
N CYS A 15 6.87 6.53 -0.38
CA CYS A 15 7.34 6.98 -1.69
C CYS A 15 7.87 8.40 -1.57
N ILE A 16 9.08 8.62 -2.07
CA ILE A 16 9.75 9.92 -2.06
C ILE A 16 9.68 10.65 -3.41
N GLY A 17 8.92 10.12 -4.38
CA GLY A 17 8.74 10.73 -5.70
C GLY A 17 9.99 10.76 -6.59
N PHE A 18 11.05 10.03 -6.23
CA PHE A 18 12.36 10.14 -6.88
C PHE A 18 12.41 9.58 -8.32
N GLY A 19 11.39 8.83 -8.76
CA GLY A 19 11.25 8.44 -10.17
C GLY A 19 12.13 7.25 -10.63
N ASN A 20 12.96 6.65 -9.78
CA ASN A 20 13.78 5.47 -10.17
C ASN A 20 12.95 4.33 -10.77
N CYS A 21 11.77 4.09 -10.24
CA CYS A 21 10.85 3.07 -10.74
C CYS A 21 10.31 3.37 -12.16
N VAL A 22 10.17 4.65 -12.52
CA VAL A 22 9.82 5.09 -13.88
C VAL A 22 10.99 4.80 -14.83
N ARG A 23 12.20 5.22 -14.44
CA ARG A 23 13.43 5.00 -15.24
C ARG A 23 13.76 3.52 -15.44
N ALA A 24 13.40 2.67 -14.50
CA ALA A 24 13.64 1.22 -14.58
C ALA A 24 12.58 0.48 -15.40
N CYS A 25 11.43 1.10 -15.71
CA CYS A 25 10.36 0.45 -16.43
C CYS A 25 10.61 0.53 -17.94
N GLN A 26 10.73 -0.62 -18.60
CA GLN A 26 10.89 -0.71 -20.07
C GLN A 26 9.54 -0.74 -20.81
N PHE A 27 8.43 -0.85 -20.09
CA PHE A 27 7.07 -1.05 -20.63
C PHE A 27 6.19 0.20 -20.50
N ASP A 28 6.77 1.33 -20.06
CA ASP A 28 6.02 2.56 -19.81
C ASP A 28 4.83 2.37 -18.84
N ALA A 29 4.97 1.45 -17.88
CA ALA A 29 3.91 1.08 -16.93
C ALA A 29 4.00 1.84 -15.60
N MET A 30 5.03 2.68 -15.40
CA MET A 30 5.31 3.36 -14.14
C MET A 30 5.32 4.88 -14.37
N HIS A 31 4.54 5.62 -13.59
CA HIS A 31 4.51 7.08 -13.62
C HIS A 31 4.62 7.65 -12.20
N ILE A 32 5.04 8.92 -12.07
CA ILE A 32 4.94 9.67 -10.81
C ILE A 32 3.80 10.66 -10.95
N GLU A 33 2.76 10.50 -10.14
CA GLU A 33 1.64 11.43 -10.07
C GLU A 33 1.51 11.95 -8.64
N ASN A 34 1.34 13.26 -8.47
CA ASN A 34 1.21 13.86 -7.13
C ASN A 34 2.36 13.47 -6.17
N GLY A 35 3.56 13.24 -6.70
CA GLY A 35 4.73 12.84 -5.92
C GLY A 35 4.75 11.38 -5.44
N VAL A 36 3.81 10.54 -5.90
CA VAL A 36 3.77 9.10 -5.59
C VAL A 36 3.83 8.26 -6.86
N ALA A 37 4.43 7.07 -6.75
CA ALA A 37 4.54 6.14 -7.88
C ALA A 37 3.19 5.48 -8.16
N VAL A 38 2.78 5.52 -9.43
CA VAL A 38 1.54 4.95 -9.95
C VAL A 38 1.87 3.95 -11.04
N VAL A 39 1.27 2.77 -10.94
CA VAL A 39 1.44 1.68 -11.89
C VAL A 39 0.22 1.57 -12.78
N ASP A 40 0.43 1.66 -14.09
CA ASP A 40 -0.51 1.26 -15.13
C ASP A 40 -0.52 -0.28 -15.21
N ARG A 41 -1.69 -0.87 -14.93
CA ARG A 41 -1.83 -2.32 -14.82
C ARG A 41 -1.96 -2.99 -16.18
N GLU A 42 -2.37 -2.26 -17.20
CA GLU A 42 -2.56 -2.79 -18.55
C GLU A 42 -1.21 -3.01 -19.23
N LYS A 43 -0.24 -2.12 -18.96
CA LYS A 43 1.13 -2.23 -19.48
C LYS A 43 2.09 -3.04 -18.59
N CYS A 44 1.75 -3.27 -17.32
CA CYS A 44 2.65 -3.91 -16.37
C CYS A 44 2.77 -5.42 -16.65
N THR A 45 3.98 -5.88 -16.97
CA THR A 45 4.32 -7.28 -17.21
C THR A 45 4.79 -8.04 -15.96
N SER A 46 4.75 -7.40 -14.78
CA SER A 46 5.21 -7.97 -13.49
C SER A 46 6.70 -8.37 -13.43
N CYS A 47 7.56 -7.72 -14.22
CA CYS A 47 9.01 -7.99 -14.27
C CYS A 47 9.81 -7.59 -13.01
N MET A 48 9.20 -6.86 -12.06
CA MET A 48 9.80 -6.42 -10.79
C MET A 48 11.03 -5.50 -10.87
N ALA A 49 11.39 -4.99 -12.05
CA ALA A 49 12.49 -4.02 -12.21
C ALA A 49 12.27 -2.75 -11.36
N CYS A 50 11.03 -2.29 -11.26
CA CYS A 50 10.66 -1.13 -10.44
C CYS A 50 10.92 -1.34 -8.94
N ALA A 51 10.70 -2.56 -8.43
CA ALA A 51 10.94 -2.90 -7.04
C ALA A 51 12.44 -2.87 -6.71
N ALA A 52 13.27 -3.46 -7.59
CA ALA A 52 14.72 -3.43 -7.43
C ALA A 52 15.28 -1.99 -7.47
N ALA A 53 14.76 -1.14 -8.36
CA ALA A 53 15.22 0.24 -8.50
C ALA A 53 14.77 1.19 -7.36
N CYS A 54 13.81 0.78 -6.54
CA CYS A 54 13.28 1.62 -5.48
C CYS A 54 14.29 1.73 -4.32
N PRO A 55 14.85 2.92 -4.01
CA PRO A 55 15.85 3.05 -2.94
C PRO A 55 15.29 2.75 -1.55
N LYS A 56 13.96 2.80 -1.40
CA LYS A 56 13.23 2.50 -0.16
C LYS A 56 12.63 1.08 -0.15
N GLN A 57 12.73 0.33 -1.26
CA GLN A 57 12.23 -1.04 -1.40
C GLN A 57 10.75 -1.24 -0.98
N ILE A 58 9.90 -0.24 -1.26
CA ILE A 58 8.49 -0.22 -0.82
C ILE A 58 7.50 -0.86 -1.81
N ILE A 59 7.94 -1.11 -3.05
CA ILE A 59 7.13 -1.78 -4.08
C ILE A 59 7.14 -3.28 -3.78
N GLN A 60 5.98 -3.93 -3.89
CA GLN A 60 5.85 -5.37 -3.67
C GLN A 60 4.94 -5.99 -4.71
N LYS A 61 5.15 -7.28 -4.95
CA LYS A 61 4.22 -8.08 -5.72
C LYS A 61 2.90 -8.18 -4.97
N VAL A 62 1.83 -7.93 -5.69
CA VAL A 62 0.46 -8.16 -5.25
C VAL A 62 -0.27 -8.89 -6.38
N PRO A 63 -1.19 -9.81 -6.08
CA PRO A 63 -2.02 -10.46 -7.12
C PRO A 63 -2.75 -9.40 -7.94
N TYR A 64 -3.13 -9.62 -9.20
CA TYR A 64 -3.86 -8.60 -9.98
C TYR A 64 -5.36 -8.47 -9.62
N GLU A 65 -5.92 -9.44 -8.92
CA GLU A 65 -7.36 -9.46 -8.59
C GLU A 65 -7.65 -8.87 -7.21
N GLN A 66 -6.60 -8.50 -6.46
CA GLN A 66 -6.70 -7.94 -5.13
C GLN A 66 -7.53 -6.64 -5.12
N ARG A 67 -8.63 -6.65 -4.38
CA ARG A 67 -9.53 -5.50 -4.28
C ARG A 67 -9.23 -4.58 -3.12
N VAL A 68 -8.34 -4.96 -2.21
CA VAL A 68 -8.02 -4.21 -0.99
C VAL A 68 -6.51 -4.18 -0.79
N LEU A 69 -5.96 -3.04 -0.40
CA LEU A 69 -4.54 -2.86 -0.13
C LEU A 69 -4.31 -2.15 1.20
N VAL A 70 -3.21 -2.50 1.86
CA VAL A 70 -2.69 -1.77 3.02
C VAL A 70 -1.66 -0.75 2.53
N GLY A 71 -1.93 0.53 2.73
CA GLY A 71 -1.11 1.65 2.26
C GLY A 71 0.06 2.01 3.17
N CYS A 72 0.16 1.40 4.35
CA CYS A 72 1.29 1.53 5.26
C CYS A 72 2.20 0.29 5.17
N ARG A 73 3.51 0.48 5.36
CA ARG A 73 4.49 -0.62 5.41
C ARG A 73 5.49 -0.52 6.56
N SER A 74 5.30 0.45 7.46
CA SER A 74 6.09 0.53 8.69
C SER A 74 5.74 -0.63 9.63
N ASN A 75 6.76 -1.30 10.15
CA ASN A 75 6.67 -2.29 11.23
C ASN A 75 6.95 -1.65 12.61
N ASP A 76 7.06 -0.33 12.67
CA ASP A 76 7.33 0.40 13.91
C ASP A 76 6.14 0.23 14.86
N LYS A 77 6.43 0.30 16.16
CA LYS A 77 5.36 0.28 17.18
C LYS A 77 4.45 1.48 16.96
N GLY A 78 3.13 1.32 17.15
CA GLY A 78 2.16 2.38 16.88
C GLY A 78 2.45 3.72 17.57
N ALA A 79 3.09 3.72 18.74
CA ALA A 79 3.55 4.93 19.42
C ALA A 79 4.65 5.68 18.63
N GLN A 80 5.60 4.97 18.02
CA GLN A 80 6.63 5.54 17.15
C GLN A 80 6.00 5.99 15.82
N THR A 81 5.13 5.16 15.24
CA THR A 81 4.43 5.50 14.00
C THR A 81 3.64 6.79 14.14
N ARG A 82 2.97 7.04 15.28
CA ARG A 82 2.23 8.28 15.54
C ARG A 82 3.12 9.52 15.67
N LYS A 83 4.36 9.38 16.15
CA LYS A 83 5.31 10.50 16.20
C LYS A 83 5.78 10.91 14.80
N LEU A 84 5.81 9.94 13.88
CA LEU A 84 6.32 10.15 12.54
C LEU A 84 5.21 10.49 11.55
N CYS A 85 4.08 9.79 11.61
CA CYS A 85 3.05 9.75 10.56
C CYS A 85 1.62 9.77 11.11
N ASP A 86 0.87 10.79 10.71
CA ASP A 86 -0.57 10.95 11.02
C ASP A 86 -1.49 10.03 10.23
N ALA A 87 -0.95 9.20 9.34
CA ALA A 87 -1.69 8.21 8.57
C ALA A 87 -1.01 6.83 8.61
N GLY A 88 -0.18 6.52 9.60
CA GLY A 88 0.48 5.21 9.69
C GLY A 88 -0.37 4.16 10.40
N CYS A 89 -0.12 2.88 10.10
CA CYS A 89 -0.70 1.76 10.84
C CYS A 89 -0.19 1.79 12.29
N ILE A 90 -1.10 1.63 13.24
CA ILE A 90 -0.79 1.66 14.69
C ILE A 90 -0.94 0.30 15.35
N GLY A 91 -1.16 -0.77 14.57
CA GLY A 91 -1.33 -2.13 15.09
C GLY A 91 -2.55 -2.33 16.01
N CYS A 92 -3.62 -1.54 15.87
CA CYS A 92 -4.79 -1.60 16.79
C CYS A 92 -5.66 -2.88 16.67
N MET A 93 -5.39 -3.74 15.68
CA MET A 93 -6.08 -5.00 15.42
C MET A 93 -7.59 -4.90 15.15
N LYS A 94 -8.16 -3.69 15.00
CA LYS A 94 -9.59 -3.53 14.71
C LYS A 94 -9.97 -4.19 13.38
N CYS A 95 -9.21 -3.96 12.31
CA CYS A 95 -9.45 -4.60 11.02
C CYS A 95 -9.39 -6.13 11.08
N GLN A 96 -8.53 -6.70 11.93
CA GLN A 96 -8.42 -8.15 12.13
C GLN A 96 -9.65 -8.71 12.84
N ARG A 97 -10.12 -8.06 13.90
CA ARG A 97 -11.30 -8.51 14.65
C ARG A 97 -12.59 -8.41 13.85
N GLU A 98 -12.69 -7.39 13.02
CA GLU A 98 -13.89 -7.09 12.25
C GLU A 98 -13.98 -7.86 10.93
N CYS A 99 -12.91 -8.53 10.49
CA CYS A 99 -12.93 -9.22 9.20
C CYS A 99 -13.73 -10.53 9.28
N PRO A 100 -14.88 -10.66 8.58
CA PRO A 100 -15.72 -11.85 8.67
C PRO A 100 -15.09 -13.10 8.04
N HIS A 101 -14.03 -12.92 7.23
CA HIS A 101 -13.32 -14.00 6.54
C HIS A 101 -11.94 -14.28 7.13
N GLU A 102 -11.57 -13.62 8.23
CA GLU A 102 -10.24 -13.73 8.87
C GLU A 102 -9.08 -13.51 7.89
N ALA A 103 -9.32 -12.71 6.85
CA ALA A 103 -8.40 -12.48 5.74
C ALA A 103 -7.36 -11.40 6.03
N ILE A 104 -7.42 -10.72 7.18
CA ILE A 104 -6.45 -9.69 7.56
C ILE A 104 -5.94 -9.95 8.97
N LYS A 105 -4.63 -9.91 9.15
CA LYS A 105 -3.94 -10.11 10.42
C LYS A 105 -2.96 -8.99 10.67
N VAL A 106 -2.77 -8.61 11.93
CA VAL A 106 -1.70 -7.68 12.31
C VAL A 106 -0.48 -8.48 12.74
N VAL A 107 0.60 -8.38 11.97
CA VAL A 107 1.89 -9.03 12.23
C VAL A 107 2.95 -7.94 12.30
N ASN A 108 3.80 -7.97 13.33
CA ASN A 108 4.84 -6.94 13.53
C ASN A 108 4.31 -5.49 13.50
N ASN A 109 3.19 -5.24 14.18
CA ASN A 109 2.51 -3.94 14.25
C ASN A 109 1.89 -3.45 12.92
N LEU A 110 1.97 -4.24 11.85
CA LEU A 110 1.45 -3.90 10.53
C LEU A 110 0.30 -4.84 10.13
N ALA A 111 -0.75 -4.27 9.52
CA ALA A 111 -1.83 -5.06 8.94
C ALA A 111 -1.36 -5.73 7.63
N THR A 112 -1.61 -7.03 7.51
CA THR A 112 -1.26 -7.86 6.35
C THR A 112 -2.50 -8.63 5.90
N ILE A 113 -2.80 -8.58 4.61
CA ILE A 113 -3.95 -9.24 4.01
C ILE A 113 -3.51 -10.56 3.39
N ASP A 114 -4.21 -11.64 3.75
CA ASP A 114 -4.19 -12.91 3.05
C ASP A 114 -5.16 -12.82 1.86
N TYR A 115 -4.60 -12.64 0.67
CA TYR A 115 -5.38 -12.49 -0.56
C TYR A 115 -6.14 -13.76 -0.96
N ALA A 116 -5.77 -14.93 -0.46
CA ALA A 116 -6.50 -16.17 -0.77
C ALA A 116 -7.87 -16.23 -0.05
N LYS A 117 -7.99 -15.56 1.10
CA LYS A 117 -9.24 -15.49 1.88
C LYS A 117 -10.03 -14.21 1.66
N CYS A 118 -9.38 -13.18 1.13
CA CYS A 118 -9.97 -11.86 1.00
C CYS A 118 -11.01 -11.84 -0.14
N THR A 119 -12.28 -11.66 0.21
CA THR A 119 -13.38 -11.46 -0.75
C THR A 119 -13.42 -10.04 -1.33
N GLY A 120 -12.65 -9.12 -0.75
CA GLY A 120 -12.64 -7.72 -1.16
C GLY A 120 -13.87 -6.93 -0.72
N CYS A 121 -14.54 -7.35 0.37
CA CYS A 121 -15.76 -6.71 0.88
C CYS A 121 -15.58 -5.25 1.33
N GLY A 122 -14.35 -4.82 1.66
CA GLY A 122 -14.06 -3.44 2.03
C GLY A 122 -14.26 -3.08 3.51
N HIS A 123 -14.91 -3.93 4.32
CA HIS A 123 -15.18 -3.67 5.74
C HIS A 123 -13.95 -3.26 6.55
N CYS A 124 -12.79 -3.87 6.26
CA CYS A 124 -11.53 -3.53 6.92
C CYS A 124 -11.05 -2.08 6.65
N ALA A 125 -11.42 -1.50 5.50
CA ALA A 125 -11.16 -0.10 5.17
C ALA A 125 -12.06 0.84 5.97
N GLU A 126 -13.35 0.51 6.10
CA GLU A 126 -14.34 1.32 6.82
C GLU A 126 -14.03 1.41 8.32
N VAL A 127 -13.68 0.28 8.93
CA VAL A 127 -13.41 0.23 10.37
C VAL A 127 -12.04 0.79 10.77
N CYS A 128 -11.13 1.00 9.81
CA CYS A 128 -9.76 1.41 10.10
C CYS A 128 -9.72 2.89 10.55
N PRO A 129 -9.39 3.19 11.82
CA PRO A 129 -9.38 4.57 12.34
C PRO A 129 -8.26 5.43 11.75
N ARG A 130 -7.37 4.84 10.95
CA ARG A 130 -6.23 5.51 10.31
C ARG A 130 -6.44 5.65 8.81
N HIS A 131 -7.51 5.08 8.24
CA HIS A 131 -7.81 5.09 6.80
C HIS A 131 -6.61 4.67 5.94
N ILE A 132 -5.86 3.66 6.42
CA ILE A 132 -4.67 3.13 5.73
C ILE A 132 -4.97 1.94 4.84
N ILE A 133 -6.19 1.42 4.91
CA ILE A 133 -6.64 0.28 4.11
C ILE A 133 -7.57 0.85 3.04
N HIS A 134 -7.27 0.60 1.78
CA HIS A 134 -7.98 1.19 0.64
C HIS A 134 -8.52 0.09 -0.28
N PRO A 135 -9.83 0.08 -0.60
CA PRO A 135 -10.33 -0.74 -1.68
C PRO A 135 -9.87 -0.16 -3.03
N GLN A 136 -9.35 -1.00 -3.92
CA GLN A 136 -8.81 -0.66 -5.24
C GLN A 136 -9.84 -0.04 -6.20
N LYS A 137 -11.15 -0.11 -5.89
CA LYS A 137 -12.19 0.56 -6.69
C LYS A 137 -12.17 2.10 -6.60
N ILE A 138 -11.36 2.70 -5.70
CA ILE A 138 -11.27 4.17 -5.50
C ILE A 138 -10.25 4.84 -6.46
N TYR A 139 -9.81 4.20 -7.54
CA TYR A 139 -8.93 4.84 -8.53
C TYR A 139 -9.40 4.63 -9.98
N VAL A 140 -10.72 4.53 -10.18
CA VAL A 140 -11.30 5.01 -11.43
C VAL A 140 -11.43 6.52 -11.25
N GLN A 141 -10.97 7.26 -12.24
CA GLN A 141 -10.90 8.72 -12.25
C GLN A 141 -12.24 9.32 -11.75
N ASP A 142 -12.21 10.00 -10.60
CA ASP A 142 -13.22 11.02 -10.34
C ASP A 142 -12.90 12.16 -11.31
N GLU A 143 -13.83 12.39 -12.23
CA GLU A 143 -13.84 13.45 -13.24
C GLU A 143 -13.65 14.86 -12.64
#